data_AF-A0A974V0S6-F1
#
_entry.id   AF-A0A974V0S6-F1
#
_cell.length_a   1.000
_cell.length_b   1.000
_cell.length_c   1.000
_cell.angle_alpha   90.00
_cell.angle_beta   90.00
_cell.angle_gamma   90.00
#
_symmetry.space_group_name_H-M   'P 1'
#
loop_
_entity.id
_entity.type
_entity.pdbx_description
1 polymer ?
#
loop_
_entity_poly.entity_id
_entity_poly.type
_entity_poly.pdbx_seq_one_letter_code
_entity_poly.pdbx_strand_id
1 'polypeptide(L)'
;MPPIPGLADSAHLLTSTELIDLDHLPQRLAILGGGYVGVEFASMYAQFGSAVTVPDAAPRIMPLEDDDIAGAATDILCAAGVEFVFGAHVTQVRDIDSGVEITY
;
A
#
# COMPACT_ATOMS: atom_id res chain seq x y z
N MET A 1 -11.57 3.46 -8.73
CA MET A 1 -10.80 2.20 -8.65
C MET A 1 -10.10 1.99 -9.98
N PRO A 2 -8.79 1.68 -10.00
CA PRO A 2 -8.05 1.49 -11.24
C PRO A 2 -8.53 0.24 -11.99
N PRO A 3 -8.46 0.21 -13.33
CA PRO A 3 -8.96 -0.90 -14.15
C PRO A 3 -7.95 -2.07 -14.18
N ILE A 4 -7.66 -2.64 -13.02
CA ILE A 4 -6.73 -3.76 -12.85
C ILE A 4 -7.53 -5.07 -12.88
N PRO A 5 -7.21 -6.02 -13.77
CA PRO A 5 -7.84 -7.34 -13.80
C PRO A 5 -7.88 -8.00 -12.42
N GLY A 6 -9.07 -8.45 -12.01
CA GLY A 6 -9.32 -9.15 -10.74
C GLY A 6 -9.40 -8.26 -9.50
N LEU A 7 -9.01 -6.98 -9.55
CA LEU A 7 -9.06 -6.08 -8.38
C LEU A 7 -10.49 -5.83 -7.92
N ALA A 8 -11.38 -5.53 -8.87
CA ALA A 8 -12.77 -5.17 -8.57
C ALA A 8 -13.59 -6.33 -7.96
N ASP A 9 -13.20 -7.57 -8.27
CA ASP A 9 -13.91 -8.78 -7.88
C ASP A 9 -13.24 -9.49 -6.68
N SER A 10 -12.10 -8.98 -6.19
CA SER A 10 -11.36 -9.58 -5.09
C SER A 10 -12.14 -9.48 -3.78
N ALA A 11 -12.24 -10.59 -3.06
CA ALA A 11 -12.84 -10.65 -1.73
C ALA A 11 -11.98 -9.95 -0.65
N HIS A 12 -10.74 -9.60 -0.98
CA HIS A 12 -9.80 -8.92 -0.09
C HIS A 12 -9.65 -7.43 -0.40
N LEU A 13 -10.38 -6.91 -1.39
CA LEU A 13 -10.40 -5.49 -1.68
C LEU A 13 -11.01 -4.72 -0.50
N LEU A 14 -10.25 -3.78 0.03
CA LEU A 14 -10.73 -2.79 1.00
C LEU A 14 -10.40 -1.39 0.49
N THR A 15 -11.35 -0.50 0.64
CA THR A 15 -11.18 0.94 0.44
C THR A 15 -10.68 1.61 1.72
N SER A 16 -10.20 2.85 1.62
CA SER A 16 -9.80 3.63 2.80
C SER A 16 -10.94 3.82 3.80
N THR A 17 -12.20 3.84 3.35
CA THR A 17 -13.37 3.88 4.23
C THR A 17 -13.51 2.58 5.03
N GLU A 18 -13.44 1.42 4.36
CA GLU A 18 -13.59 0.11 5.01
C GLU A 18 -12.42 -0.21 5.95
N LEU A 19 -11.21 0.27 5.64
CA LEU A 19 -10.04 0.13 6.53
C LEU A 19 -10.19 0.88 7.86
N ILE A 20 -11.06 1.88 7.97
CA ILE A 20 -11.30 2.58 9.25
C ILE A 20 -12.18 1.74 10.18
N ASP A 21 -13.12 1.00 9.61
CA ASP A 21 -14.11 0.21 10.35
C ASP A 21 -13.69 -1.26 10.55
N LEU A 22 -12.45 -1.62 10.17
CA LEU A 22 -11.94 -2.98 10.27
C LEU A 22 -11.77 -3.39 11.74
N ASP A 23 -12.43 -4.48 12.13
CA ASP A 23 -12.51 -4.95 13.52
C ASP A 23 -11.30 -5.79 13.98
N HIS A 24 -10.39 -6.07 13.06
CA HIS A 24 -9.17 -6.83 13.30
C HIS A 24 -7.99 -6.21 12.55
N LEU A 25 -6.78 -6.41 13.08
CA LEU A 25 -5.55 -5.99 12.42
C LEU A 25 -5.10 -7.05 11.41
N PRO A 26 -4.99 -6.75 10.11
CA PRO A 26 -4.46 -7.69 9.13
C PRO A 26 -2.96 -7.90 9.40
N GLN A 27 -2.50 -9.15 9.39
CA GLN A 27 -1.08 -9.45 9.59
C GLN A 27 -0.22 -8.92 8.43
N ARG A 28 -0.77 -8.92 7.21
CA ARG A 28 -0.13 -8.41 6.00
C ARG A 28 -1.12 -7.52 5.26
N LEU A 29 -0.69 -6.33 4.86
CA LEU A 29 -1.51 -5.37 4.15
C LEU A 29 -0.76 -4.84 2.93
N ALA A 30 -1.37 -4.94 1.76
CA ALA A 30 -0.87 -4.29 0.55
C ALA A 30 -1.70 -3.01 0.29
N ILE A 31 -1.03 -1.88 0.11
CA ILE A 31 -1.67 -0.60 -0.22
C ILE A 31 -1.28 -0.23 -1.65
N LEU A 32 -2.25 -0.24 -2.56
CA LEU A 32 -2.00 0.07 -3.96
C LEU A 32 -1.88 1.59 -4.16
N GLY A 33 -0.64 2.06 -4.30
CA GLY A 33 -0.28 3.47 -4.48
C GLY A 33 0.19 4.18 -3.20
N GLY A 34 1.30 4.91 -3.31
CA GLY A 34 1.99 5.70 -2.29
C GLY A 34 1.70 7.20 -2.38
N GLY A 35 0.51 7.59 -2.83
CA GLY A 35 0.00 8.95 -2.64
C GLY A 35 -0.21 9.26 -1.14
N TYR A 36 -0.51 10.52 -0.80
CA TYR A 36 -0.60 10.97 0.59
C TYR A 36 -1.49 10.08 1.48
N VAL A 37 -2.70 9.74 1.03
CA VAL A 37 -3.61 8.84 1.77
C VAL A 37 -3.01 7.43 1.94
N GLY A 38 -2.40 6.89 0.89
CA GLY A 38 -1.75 5.57 0.96
C GLY A 38 -0.62 5.54 1.98
N VAL A 39 0.18 6.61 2.03
CA VAL A 39 1.27 6.78 3.00
C VAL A 39 0.76 6.92 4.44
N GLU A 40 -0.34 7.66 4.66
CA GLU A 40 -0.96 7.79 5.98
C GLU A 40 -1.39 6.42 6.53
N PHE A 41 -2.12 5.64 5.72
CA PHE A 41 -2.55 4.29 6.09
C PHE A 41 -1.36 3.34 6.25
N ALA A 42 -0.34 3.45 5.39
CA ALA A 42 0.85 2.60 5.47
C ALA A 42 1.57 2.80 6.80
N SER A 43 1.79 4.06 7.19
CA SER A 43 2.40 4.42 8.48
C SER A 43 1.56 3.91 9.65
N MET A 44 0.25 4.15 9.62
CA MET A 44 -0.67 3.77 10.69
C MET A 44 -0.70 2.25 10.91
N TYR A 45 -0.87 1.47 9.85
CA TYR A 45 -0.96 0.00 9.96
C TYR A 45 0.39 -0.65 10.27
N ALA A 46 1.51 -0.10 9.77
CA ALA A 46 2.84 -0.55 10.17
C ALA A 46 3.08 -0.32 11.68
N GLN A 47 2.69 0.84 12.21
CA GLN A 47 2.78 1.14 13.64
C GLN A 47 1.88 0.23 14.50
N PHE A 48 0.71 -0.16 14.00
CA PHE A 48 -0.13 -1.15 14.68
C PHE A 48 0.46 -2.56 14.65
N GLY A 49 1.41 -2.84 13.76
CA GLY A 49 2.14 -4.10 13.69
C GLY A 49 1.84 -4.95 12.45
N SER A 50 1.11 -4.42 11.46
CA SER A 50 0.96 -5.09 10.16
C SER A 50 2.27 -5.04 9.38
N ALA A 51 2.58 -6.11 8.65
CA ALA A 51 3.59 -6.04 7.59
C ALA A 51 2.96 -5.34 6.37
N VAL A 52 3.40 -4.12 6.08
CA VAL A 52 2.82 -3.28 5.02
C VAL A 52 3.74 -3.21 3.81
N THR A 53 3.18 -3.47 2.63
CA THR A 53 3.87 -3.27 1.33
C THR A 53 3.07 -2.31 0.46
N VAL A 54 3.74 -1.35 -0.18
CA VAL A 54 3.16 -0.31 -1.01
C VAL A 54 3.76 -0.37 -2.42
N PRO A 55 3.18 -1.15 -3.35
CA PRO A 55 3.51 -1.03 -4.76
C PRO A 55 2.98 0.29 -5.32
N ASP A 56 3.87 1.07 -5.94
CA ASP A 56 3.54 2.33 -6.60
C ASP A 56 4.27 2.44 -7.94
N ALA A 57 3.55 2.88 -8.96
CA ALA A 57 4.10 3.18 -10.28
C ALA A 57 5.01 4.42 -10.25
N ALA A 58 4.83 5.32 -9.28
CA ALA A 58 5.69 6.48 -9.10
C ALA A 58 7.11 6.05 -8.65
N PRO A 59 8.16 6.82 -9.02
CA PRO A 59 9.52 6.54 -8.60
C PRO A 59 9.80 6.90 -7.14
N ARG A 60 8.89 7.66 -6.49
CA ARG A 60 8.97 8.09 -5.09
C ARG A 60 7.59 8.48 -4.56
N ILE A 61 7.43 8.46 -3.24
CA ILE A 61 6.26 9.06 -2.57
C ILE A 61 6.34 10.59 -2.60
N MET A 62 5.20 11.25 -2.36
CA MET A 62 5.08 12.71 -2.25
C MET A 62 5.81 13.46 -3.40
N PRO A 63 5.49 13.17 -4.69
CA PRO A 63 6.24 13.71 -5.83
C PRO A 63 6.10 15.23 -6.01
N LEU A 64 5.17 15.86 -5.28
CA LEU A 64 4.98 17.31 -5.27
C LEU A 64 5.87 18.03 -4.25
N GLU A 65 6.53 17.29 -3.37
CA GLU A 65 7.44 17.82 -2.35
C GLU A 65 8.89 17.77 -2.84
N ASP A 66 9.73 18.58 -2.18
CA ASP A 66 11.18 18.60 -2.41
C ASP A 66 11.80 17.21 -2.19
N ASP A 67 12.87 16.92 -2.95
CA ASP A 67 13.49 15.59 -2.98
C ASP A 67 14.04 15.17 -1.62
N ASP A 68 14.57 16.11 -0.83
CA ASP A 68 15.08 15.86 0.52
C ASP A 68 13.96 15.56 1.52
N ILE A 69 12.83 16.25 1.43
CA ILE A 69 11.64 16.02 2.26
C ILE A 69 11.04 14.65 1.97
N ALA A 70 10.81 14.33 0.69
CA ALA A 70 10.27 13.04 0.30
C ALA A 70 11.23 11.88 0.65
N GLY A 71 12.55 12.10 0.48
CA GLY A 71 13.58 11.15 0.88
C GLY A 71 13.54 10.87 2.39
N ALA A 72 13.56 11.92 3.22
CA ALA A 72 13.49 11.78 4.67
C ALA A 72 12.20 11.09 5.13
N ALA A 73 11.06 11.42 4.52
CA ALA A 73 9.79 10.75 4.83
C ALA A 73 9.83 9.26 4.46
N THR A 74 10.40 8.92 3.29
CA THR A 74 10.58 7.53 2.85
C THR A 74 11.42 6.75 3.86
N ASP A 75 12.57 7.30 4.28
CA ASP A 75 13.46 6.66 5.24
C ASP A 75 12.78 6.41 6.59
N ILE A 76 12.01 7.38 7.09
CA ILE A 76 11.23 7.25 8.34
C ILE A 76 10.20 6.12 8.23
N LEU A 77 9.46 6.05 7.13
CA LEU A 77 8.42 5.05 6.92
C LEU A 77 9.00 3.65 6.71
N CYS A 78 10.10 3.54 5.97
CA CYS A 78 10.86 2.29 5.84
C CYS A 78 11.38 1.80 7.20
N ALA A 79 11.91 2.71 8.03
CA ALA A 79 12.36 2.37 9.38
C ALA A 79 11.20 1.96 10.31
N ALA A 80 9.98 2.45 10.04
CA ALA A 80 8.75 2.06 10.73
C ALA A 80 8.16 0.72 10.24
N GLY A 81 8.76 0.07 9.24
CA GLY A 81 8.34 -1.25 8.75
C GLY A 81 7.48 -1.23 7.49
N VAL A 82 7.37 -0.09 6.80
CA VAL A 82 6.71 -0.01 5.49
C VAL A 82 7.67 -0.39 4.38
N GLU A 83 7.30 -1.33 3.52
CA GLU A 83 8.05 -1.66 2.32
C GLU A 83 7.48 -0.91 1.12
N PHE A 84 8.28 -0.07 0.45
CA PHE A 84 7.89 0.56 -0.82
C PHE A 84 8.47 -0.21 -2.01
N VAL A 85 7.64 -0.45 -3.02
CA VAL A 85 8.06 -1.01 -4.31
C VAL A 85 7.79 0.02 -5.39
N PHE A 86 8.77 0.89 -5.66
CA PHE A 86 8.66 1.96 -6.65
C PHE A 86 8.81 1.45 -8.09
N GLY A 87 8.13 2.12 -9.03
CA GLY A 87 8.06 1.70 -10.42
C GLY A 87 7.23 0.44 -10.66
N ALA A 88 6.47 -0.01 -9.66
CA ALA A 88 5.61 -1.20 -9.73
C ALA A 88 4.29 -0.86 -10.43
N HIS A 89 4.11 -1.38 -11.65
CA HIS A 89 2.86 -1.22 -12.38
C HIS A 89 1.98 -2.43 -12.16
N VAL A 90 1.09 -2.37 -11.17
CA VAL A 90 0.19 -3.49 -10.86
C VAL A 90 -0.68 -3.83 -12.07
N THR A 91 -0.51 -5.06 -12.58
CA THR A 91 -1.13 -5.57 -13.80
C THR A 91 -2.22 -6.60 -13.53
N GLN A 92 -2.20 -7.26 -12.37
CA GLN A 92 -3.20 -8.26 -12.00
C GLN A 92 -3.31 -8.41 -10.49
N VAL A 93 -4.53 -8.66 -10.02
CA VAL A 93 -4.84 -9.11 -8.66
C VAL A 93 -5.56 -10.45 -8.75
N ARG A 94 -5.16 -11.41 -7.94
CA ARG A 94 -5.76 -12.75 -7.90
C ARG A 94 -5.91 -13.22 -6.47
N ASP A 95 -7.13 -13.59 -6.10
CA ASP A 95 -7.39 -14.26 -4.83
C ASP A 95 -6.84 -15.70 -4.87
N ILE A 96 -6.20 -16.09 -3.78
CA ILE A 96 -5.61 -17.41 -3.56
C ILE A 96 -6.03 -17.90 -2.16
N ASP A 97 -5.83 -19.19 -1.88
CA ASP A 97 -6.27 -19.79 -0.59
C ASP A 97 -5.72 -19.07 0.65
N SER A 98 -4.56 -18.44 0.54
CA SER A 98 -3.88 -17.73 1.65
C SER A 98 -4.05 -16.21 1.63
N GLY A 99 -4.89 -15.64 0.76
CA GLY A 99 -5.10 -14.20 0.65
C GLY A 99 -5.09 -13.71 -0.80
N VAL A 100 -4.25 -12.73 -1.10
CA VAL A 100 -4.18 -12.09 -2.42
C VAL A 100 -2.76 -12.14 -3.00
N GLU A 101 -2.66 -12.45 -4.28
CA GLU A 101 -1.45 -12.31 -5.08
C GLU A 101 -1.57 -11.06 -5.97
N ILE A 102 -0.52 -10.24 -5.98
CA ILE A 102 -0.45 -8.99 -6.74
C ILE A 102 0.74 -9.10 -7.70
N THR A 103 0.48 -8.93 -9.00
CA THR A 103 1.51 -8.93 -10.05
C THR A 103 1.76 -7.51 -10.53
N TYR A 104 3.02 -7.10 -10.63
CA TYR A 104 3.46 -5.77 -11.07
C TYR A 104 4.78 -5.80 -11.83
#